data_AF-A0A936SX11-F1
#
_entry.id   AF-A0A936SX11-F1
#
_cell.length_a   1.000
_cell.length_b   1.000
_cell.length_c   1.000
_cell.angle_alpha   90.00
_cell.angle_beta   90.00
_cell.angle_gamma   90.00
#
_symmetry.space_group_name_H-M   'P 1'
#
loop_
_entity.id
_entity.type
_entity.pdbx_description
1 polymer ?
#
loop_
_entity_poly.entity_id
_entity_poly.type
_entity_poly.pdbx_seq_one_letter_code
_entity_poly.pdbx_strand_id
1 'polypeptide(L)'
;MKRRQPSSYTQPRRAAARVLLAIACLLGGMGLAAGQASAHVVYGDDLNVNGNQNNYVSSNAGWLAGQNATTQTDSHLNRFFKFELTETSTVNFSISAINGFQYVPFGSTTIVTALDDLNPGYSLFSPIAASLSHDGAAYPGQTPFATWSPFALPHDGQPGAPTDPSSQKWGEYRSNADFTMANDLNEAPTSHFIAGDGTSTGNSISGSYVLGPGIYNLVVGGNNQANLDTVFSNVVASNGCGTAGAACDAYTAARIGRGFNIQFTAAPVPVPAAVYLFGSGLVGLAGLARRKMKASA
;
A
#
# COMPACT_ATOMS: atom_id res chain seq x y z
N MET A 1 -6.28 73.52 18.17
CA MET A 1 -6.52 73.95 16.76
C MET A 1 -6.42 72.70 15.88
N LYS A 2 -7.51 71.99 15.56
CA LYS A 2 -8.45 72.16 14.42
C LYS A 2 -7.79 72.20 13.02
N ARG A 3 -7.92 71.10 12.25
CA ARG A 3 -8.47 70.95 10.87
C ARG A 3 -7.76 69.78 10.14
N ARG A 4 -8.41 68.61 9.98
CA ARG A 4 -9.28 68.14 8.86
C ARG A 4 -8.51 67.72 7.58
N GLN A 5 -8.66 66.44 7.21
CA GLN A 5 -8.31 65.81 5.92
C GLN A 5 -9.15 66.38 4.74
N PRO A 6 -8.88 65.97 3.47
CA PRO A 6 -9.60 64.81 2.93
C PRO A 6 -8.84 63.89 1.93
N SER A 7 -9.19 62.60 2.00
CA SER A 7 -9.47 61.60 0.95
C SER A 7 -8.95 61.80 -0.49
N SER A 8 -8.34 60.76 -1.05
CA SER A 8 -8.65 60.32 -2.42
C SER A 8 -8.57 58.80 -2.57
N TYR A 9 -9.60 58.31 -3.26
CA TYR A 9 -9.95 56.94 -3.61
C TYR A 9 -9.14 56.51 -4.84
N THR A 10 -8.63 55.28 -4.91
CA THR A 10 -8.29 54.61 -6.19
C THR A 10 -8.15 53.10 -5.97
N GLN A 11 -9.17 52.34 -6.37
CA GLN A 11 -8.98 51.00 -6.98
C GLN A 11 -8.67 51.24 -8.47
N PRO A 12 -7.93 50.38 -9.22
CA PRO A 12 -8.38 49.01 -9.50
C PRO A 12 -7.30 47.95 -9.85
N ARG A 13 -7.78 46.72 -10.05
CA ARG A 13 -7.42 45.75 -11.13
C ARG A 13 -7.02 44.37 -10.62
N ARG A 14 -7.99 43.46 -10.73
CA ARG A 14 -7.77 42.05 -11.03
C ARG A 14 -6.92 41.96 -12.31
N ALA A 15 -5.78 41.29 -12.25
CA ALA A 15 -5.06 40.82 -13.42
C ALA A 15 -4.85 39.31 -13.27
N ALA A 16 -5.44 38.58 -14.20
CA ALA A 16 -5.38 37.14 -14.33
C ALA A 16 -3.93 36.70 -14.62
N ALA A 17 -3.39 35.80 -13.79
CA ALA A 17 -2.19 35.05 -14.14
C ALA A 17 -2.60 33.74 -14.82
N ARG A 18 -2.78 33.80 -16.15
CA ARG A 18 -2.60 32.64 -17.02
C ARG A 18 -1.21 32.75 -17.61
N VAL A 19 -0.28 31.95 -17.14
CA VAL A 19 0.95 31.64 -17.86
C VAL A 19 0.98 30.13 -18.03
N LEU A 20 0.58 29.68 -19.23
CA LEU A 20 1.01 28.42 -19.78
C LEU A 20 2.50 28.54 -20.07
N LEU A 21 3.32 27.66 -19.50
CA LEU A 21 4.58 27.29 -20.13
C LEU A 21 4.66 25.76 -20.14
N ALA A 22 4.64 25.24 -21.35
CA ALA A 22 4.69 23.83 -21.66
C ALA A 22 6.14 23.41 -21.93
N ILE A 23 6.46 22.20 -21.46
CA ILE A 23 7.45 21.25 -22.00
C ILE A 23 8.94 21.56 -21.74
N ALA A 24 9.48 20.80 -20.79
CA ALA A 24 10.73 20.08 -20.98
C ALA A 24 10.53 18.62 -20.56
N CYS A 25 10.25 17.76 -21.54
CA CYS A 25 10.58 16.33 -21.45
C CYS A 25 12.10 16.17 -21.46
N LEU A 26 12.58 15.08 -20.87
CA LEU A 26 13.98 14.62 -20.73
C LEU A 26 14.65 14.99 -19.41
N LEU A 27 14.26 14.29 -18.35
CA LEU A 27 15.17 13.45 -17.57
C LEU A 27 14.31 12.34 -16.97
N GLY A 28 14.44 11.12 -17.49
CA GLY A 28 13.99 9.93 -16.79
C GLY A 28 14.71 9.93 -15.44
N GLY A 29 13.96 10.27 -14.39
CA GLY A 29 14.45 10.26 -13.02
C GLY A 29 14.72 8.82 -12.61
N MET A 30 15.91 8.34 -12.96
CA MET A 30 16.60 7.32 -12.18
C MET A 30 16.88 7.92 -10.80
N GLY A 31 15.82 8.00 -9.99
CA GLY A 31 15.91 8.28 -8.58
C GLY A 31 16.41 7.01 -7.89
N LEU A 32 17.72 6.82 -7.87
CA LEU A 32 18.38 6.11 -6.78
C LEU A 32 18.09 6.90 -5.50
N ALA A 33 16.93 6.70 -4.90
CA ALA A 33 16.65 7.13 -3.54
C ALA A 33 17.43 6.21 -2.61
N ALA A 34 18.71 6.51 -2.40
CA ALA A 34 19.40 6.09 -1.19
C ALA A 34 18.79 6.92 -0.05
N GLY A 35 17.87 6.32 0.72
CA GLY A 35 17.20 7.01 1.82
C GLY A 35 16.43 6.04 2.70
N GLN A 36 16.91 5.92 3.96
CA GLN A 36 16.15 5.61 5.18
C GLN A 36 15.21 4.38 5.12
N ALA A 37 15.64 3.27 5.72
CA ALA A 37 14.84 2.13 6.18
C ALA A 37 13.56 1.78 5.39
N SER A 38 13.62 0.74 4.54
CA SER A 38 12.44 -0.07 4.16
C SER A 38 11.93 -0.91 5.35
N ALA A 39 12.03 -0.37 6.56
CA ALA A 39 11.41 -0.92 7.76
C ALA A 39 9.94 -0.51 7.91
N HIS A 40 9.50 0.38 7.03
CA HIS A 40 8.26 1.10 7.16
C HIS A 40 7.39 0.95 5.93
N VAL A 41 6.09 1.11 6.12
CA VAL A 41 5.11 1.33 5.05
C VAL A 41 5.45 2.66 4.38
N VAL A 42 6.17 2.54 3.26
CA VAL A 42 6.53 3.66 2.38
C VAL A 42 5.84 3.43 1.05
N TYR A 43 5.05 4.41 0.63
CA TYR A 43 4.40 4.39 -0.66
C TYR A 43 5.28 5.08 -1.70
N GLY A 44 5.49 4.43 -2.84
CA GLY A 44 6.01 5.09 -4.04
C GLY A 44 4.94 5.95 -4.71
N ASP A 45 5.12 6.18 -6.01
CA ASP A 45 4.09 6.80 -6.85
C ASP A 45 2.78 6.03 -6.75
N ASP A 46 1.66 6.74 -6.64
CA ASP A 46 0.33 6.15 -6.61
C ASP A 46 0.08 5.34 -7.90
N LEU A 47 -0.60 4.20 -7.79
CA LEU A 47 -0.84 3.31 -8.93
C LEU A 47 -1.72 3.97 -10.02
N ASN A 48 -2.56 4.94 -9.66
CA ASN A 48 -3.35 5.71 -10.61
C ASN A 48 -2.53 6.81 -11.33
N VAL A 49 -1.33 7.15 -10.83
CA VAL A 49 -0.37 8.06 -11.47
C VAL A 49 0.61 7.26 -12.34
N ASN A 50 1.16 6.18 -11.78
CA ASN A 50 2.02 5.24 -12.48
C ASN A 50 1.45 3.83 -12.38
N GLY A 51 0.67 3.45 -13.38
CA GLY A 51 0.02 2.13 -13.41
C GLY A 51 0.92 0.98 -13.82
N ASN A 52 2.20 1.21 -14.14
CA ASN A 52 3.13 0.14 -14.54
C ASN A 52 4.41 0.23 -13.72
N GLN A 53 4.49 -0.55 -12.65
CA GLN A 53 5.58 -0.45 -11.67
C GLN A 53 6.27 -1.80 -11.48
N ASN A 54 7.60 -1.80 -11.56
CA ASN A 54 8.42 -2.94 -11.14
C ASN A 54 8.84 -2.75 -9.70
N ASN A 55 8.75 -3.81 -8.90
CA ASN A 55 9.12 -3.80 -7.51
C ASN A 55 9.52 -5.19 -7.02
N TYR A 56 9.79 -5.34 -5.72
CA TYR A 56 10.06 -6.62 -5.11
C TYR A 56 9.42 -6.74 -3.73
N VAL A 57 9.17 -7.98 -3.32
CA VAL A 57 8.82 -8.38 -1.96
C VAL A 57 9.98 -9.15 -1.34
N SER A 58 10.11 -9.12 -0.02
CA SER A 58 11.10 -9.95 0.68
C SER A 58 10.50 -11.33 0.96
N SER A 59 11.09 -12.39 0.41
CA SER A 59 10.58 -13.77 0.47
C SER A 59 9.30 -14.08 -0.34
N ASN A 60 9.00 -15.37 -0.49
CA ASN A 60 7.76 -15.91 -1.09
C ASN A 60 6.64 -16.17 -0.08
N ALA A 61 6.80 -15.69 1.15
CA ALA A 61 5.97 -16.14 2.26
C ALA A 61 5.09 -15.04 2.86
N GLY A 62 5.39 -13.76 2.57
CA GLY A 62 4.85 -12.63 3.33
C GLY A 62 3.33 -12.52 3.36
N TRP A 63 2.66 -12.83 2.25
CA TRP A 63 1.19 -12.76 2.20
C TRP A 63 0.54 -13.95 2.89
N LEU A 64 1.09 -15.15 2.69
CA LEU A 64 0.59 -16.36 3.35
C LEU A 64 0.79 -16.31 4.87
N ALA A 65 1.93 -15.80 5.34
CA ALA A 65 2.20 -15.59 6.76
C ALA A 65 1.12 -14.72 7.43
N GLY A 66 0.73 -13.62 6.77
CA GLY A 66 -0.26 -12.69 7.29
C GLY A 66 -1.70 -13.22 7.32
N GLN A 67 -1.95 -14.42 6.81
CA GLN A 67 -3.28 -15.05 6.90
C GLN A 67 -3.56 -15.69 8.27
N ASN A 68 -2.51 -15.99 9.04
CA ASN A 68 -2.66 -16.56 10.36
C ASN A 68 -2.99 -15.45 11.37
N ALA A 69 -4.16 -15.53 12.00
CA ALA A 69 -4.65 -14.51 12.94
C ALA A 69 -3.83 -14.43 14.23
N THR A 70 -3.18 -15.53 14.63
CA THR A 70 -2.38 -15.60 15.85
C THR A 70 -0.99 -15.03 15.61
N THR A 71 -0.32 -15.51 14.56
CA THR A 71 1.07 -15.12 14.30
C THR A 71 1.18 -13.79 13.61
N GLN A 72 0.20 -13.44 12.76
CA GLN A 72 0.30 -12.30 11.86
C GLN A 72 1.61 -12.40 11.04
N THR A 73 2.11 -11.31 10.47
CA THR A 73 3.40 -11.35 9.77
C THR A 73 4.20 -10.07 9.94
N ASP A 74 5.51 -10.23 9.80
CA ASP A 74 6.43 -9.14 9.48
C ASP A 74 5.94 -8.43 8.20
N SER A 75 5.58 -7.14 8.33
CA SER A 75 5.10 -6.31 7.22
C SER A 75 6.17 -6.12 6.13
N HIS A 76 7.45 -6.29 6.44
CA HIS A 76 8.59 -6.12 5.56
C HIS A 76 8.74 -7.26 4.54
N LEU A 77 7.98 -8.34 4.71
CA LEU A 77 7.85 -9.41 3.72
C LEU A 77 6.84 -9.08 2.63
N ASN A 78 6.18 -7.94 2.74
CA ASN A 78 5.16 -7.47 1.83
C ASN A 78 5.54 -6.09 1.28
N ARG A 79 4.86 -5.69 0.20
CA ARG A 79 5.03 -4.39 -0.43
C ARG A 79 3.70 -3.67 -0.54
N PHE A 80 3.67 -2.45 -0.04
CA PHE A 80 2.48 -1.61 0.04
C PHE A 80 2.45 -0.61 -1.12
N PHE A 81 1.30 -0.48 -1.75
CA PHE A 81 1.02 0.47 -2.82
C PHE A 81 -0.25 1.24 -2.48
N LYS A 82 -0.33 2.50 -2.93
CA LYS A 82 -1.52 3.32 -2.76
C LYS A 82 -2.15 3.70 -4.08
N PHE A 83 -3.45 3.94 -4.06
CA PHE A 83 -4.16 4.64 -5.11
C PHE A 83 -5.36 5.37 -4.53
N GLU A 84 -5.78 6.44 -5.19
CA GLU A 84 -6.91 7.25 -4.78
C GLU A 84 -7.99 7.27 -5.87
N LEU A 85 -9.24 7.18 -5.46
CA LEU A 85 -10.41 7.29 -6.32
C LEU A 85 -11.23 8.49 -5.87
N THR A 86 -11.54 9.38 -6.82
CA THR A 86 -12.41 10.55 -6.59
C THR A 86 -13.89 10.23 -6.82
N GLU A 87 -14.18 9.14 -7.52
CA GLU A 87 -15.52 8.67 -7.86
C GLU A 87 -15.57 7.14 -7.90
N THR A 88 -16.78 6.58 -7.96
CA THR A 88 -16.95 5.12 -8.07
C THR A 88 -16.31 4.61 -9.36
N SER A 89 -15.35 3.70 -9.24
CA SER A 89 -14.51 3.27 -10.35
C SER A 89 -14.40 1.75 -10.41
N THR A 90 -14.28 1.22 -11.63
CA THR A 90 -13.77 -0.14 -11.86
C THR A 90 -12.24 -0.09 -11.79
N VAL A 91 -11.68 -0.85 -10.87
CA VAL A 91 -10.24 -1.02 -10.67
C VAL A 91 -9.85 -2.40 -11.17
N ASN A 92 -8.85 -2.46 -12.04
CA ASN A 92 -8.27 -3.71 -12.51
C ASN A 92 -6.76 -3.67 -12.34
N PHE A 93 -6.18 -4.79 -11.91
CA PHE A 93 -4.74 -4.94 -11.87
C PHE A 93 -4.30 -6.37 -12.13
N SER A 94 -3.05 -6.51 -12.58
CA SER A 94 -2.33 -7.77 -12.64
C SER A 94 -0.98 -7.63 -11.95
N ILE A 95 -0.61 -8.64 -11.15
CA ILE A 95 0.70 -8.78 -10.52
C ILE A 95 1.37 -9.98 -11.18
N SER A 96 2.56 -9.81 -11.73
CA SER A 96 3.31 -10.89 -12.39
C SER A 96 4.76 -10.90 -11.94
N ALA A 97 5.29 -12.07 -11.61
CA ALA A 97 6.71 -12.25 -11.28
C ALA A 97 7.59 -11.79 -12.46
N ILE A 98 8.72 -11.18 -12.14
CA ILE A 98 9.73 -10.76 -13.12
C ILE A 98 10.97 -11.63 -12.94
N ASN A 99 11.49 -12.17 -14.04
CA ASN A 99 12.77 -12.86 -14.05
C ASN A 99 13.94 -11.86 -14.06
N GLY A 100 14.98 -12.11 -13.26
CA GLY A 100 16.24 -11.37 -13.31
C GLY A 100 16.16 -9.95 -12.76
N PHE A 101 15.14 -9.67 -11.94
CA PHE A 101 15.00 -8.38 -11.30
C PHE A 101 16.20 -8.11 -10.37
N GLN A 102 16.84 -6.97 -10.54
CA GLN A 102 18.00 -6.58 -9.72
C GLN A 102 17.59 -5.49 -8.73
N TYR A 103 18.06 -5.62 -7.49
CA TYR A 103 17.81 -4.63 -6.45
C TYR A 103 18.98 -4.52 -5.49
N VAL A 104 19.02 -3.44 -4.73
CA VAL A 104 19.97 -3.27 -3.62
C VAL A 104 19.21 -3.58 -2.33
N PRO A 105 19.55 -4.66 -1.61
CA PRO A 105 18.93 -4.96 -0.33
C PRO A 105 19.15 -3.82 0.66
N PHE A 106 18.22 -3.66 1.59
CA PHE A 106 18.38 -2.66 2.65
C PHE A 106 19.65 -2.91 3.47
N GLY A 107 20.36 -1.84 3.85
CA GLY A 107 21.62 -1.92 4.58
C GLY A 107 22.80 -2.41 3.74
N SER A 108 22.60 -2.63 2.44
CA SER A 108 23.64 -3.05 1.50
C SER A 108 23.90 -1.96 0.45
N THR A 109 25.09 -2.00 -0.15
CA THR A 109 25.46 -1.26 -1.36
C THR A 109 25.62 -2.18 -2.57
N THR A 110 25.46 -3.49 -2.38
CA THR A 110 25.67 -4.51 -3.40
C THR A 110 24.34 -4.83 -4.09
N ILE A 111 24.37 -4.81 -5.43
CA ILE A 111 23.24 -5.26 -6.24
C ILE A 111 23.15 -6.78 -6.14
N VAL A 112 21.95 -7.29 -5.85
CA VAL A 112 21.62 -8.71 -5.90
C VAL A 112 20.55 -8.97 -6.95
N THR A 113 20.54 -10.20 -7.47
CA THR A 113 19.47 -10.66 -8.36
C THR A 113 18.41 -11.33 -7.50
N ALA A 114 17.15 -10.90 -7.68
CA ALA A 114 15.99 -11.49 -7.05
C ALA A 114 15.80 -12.93 -7.52
N LEU A 115 15.12 -13.73 -6.70
CA LEU A 115 14.70 -15.07 -7.10
C LEU A 115 13.45 -14.99 -7.99
N ASP A 116 13.38 -15.89 -8.96
CA ASP A 116 12.37 -15.88 -10.03
C ASP A 116 11.17 -16.82 -9.73
N ASP A 117 10.91 -17.08 -8.45
CA ASP A 117 9.98 -18.09 -7.95
C ASP A 117 8.74 -17.49 -7.25
N LEU A 118 8.46 -16.20 -7.40
CA LEU A 118 7.33 -15.56 -6.73
C LEU A 118 5.99 -16.23 -7.10
N ASN A 119 5.29 -16.67 -6.06
CA ASN A 119 3.88 -17.03 -6.11
C ASN A 119 3.08 -15.85 -5.52
N PRO A 120 2.53 -14.93 -6.34
CA PRO A 120 1.99 -13.70 -5.80
C PRO A 120 0.66 -13.91 -5.07
N GLY A 121 0.53 -13.21 -3.94
CA GLY A 121 -0.72 -12.91 -3.26
C GLY A 121 -0.89 -11.41 -3.08
N TYR A 122 -2.14 -10.97 -2.94
CA TYR A 122 -2.47 -9.58 -2.70
C TYR A 122 -3.59 -9.39 -1.69
N SER A 123 -3.62 -8.20 -1.12
CA SER A 123 -4.68 -7.75 -0.22
C SER A 123 -5.02 -6.30 -0.50
N LEU A 124 -6.31 -5.99 -0.45
CA LEU A 124 -6.87 -4.67 -0.67
C LEU A 124 -7.47 -4.14 0.64
N PHE A 125 -7.11 -2.92 1.01
CA PHE A 125 -7.59 -2.27 2.23
C PHE A 125 -8.03 -0.82 1.99
N SER A 126 -8.82 -0.29 2.93
CA SER A 126 -9.11 1.14 3.06
C SER A 126 -9.39 1.51 4.53
N PRO A 127 -8.92 2.66 5.03
CA PRO A 127 -7.96 3.57 4.40
C PRO A 127 -6.55 2.96 4.34
N ILE A 128 -5.59 3.69 3.81
CA ILE A 128 -4.16 3.34 3.89
C ILE A 128 -3.65 3.34 5.34
N ALA A 129 -2.59 2.58 5.60
CA ALA A 129 -1.81 2.73 6.82
C ALA A 129 -1.07 4.08 6.79
N ALA A 130 -0.73 4.63 7.95
CA ALA A 130 -0.01 5.90 8.02
C ALA A 130 1.35 5.78 7.31
N SER A 131 1.81 6.92 6.78
CA SER A 131 3.15 6.96 6.21
C SER A 131 4.16 6.64 7.28
N LEU A 132 5.16 5.84 6.92
CA LEU A 132 6.19 5.35 7.82
C LEU A 132 5.63 4.46 8.96
N SER A 133 4.46 3.82 8.79
CA SER A 133 4.02 2.83 9.77
C SER A 133 4.97 1.63 9.80
N HIS A 134 5.25 1.05 10.96
CA HIS A 134 6.06 -0.17 11.08
C HIS A 134 5.65 -1.03 12.27
N ASP A 135 5.99 -2.32 12.22
CA ASP A 135 5.60 -3.29 13.26
C ASP A 135 6.10 -2.88 14.66
N GLY A 136 7.32 -2.35 14.75
CA GLY A 136 7.92 -1.92 16.02
C GLY A 136 7.35 -0.63 16.63
N ALA A 137 6.46 0.09 15.94
CA ALA A 137 5.89 1.33 16.46
C ALA A 137 4.84 1.05 17.54
N ALA A 138 4.95 1.73 18.67
CA ALA A 138 4.03 1.54 19.79
C ALA A 138 2.66 2.21 19.55
N TYR A 139 1.57 1.54 19.92
CA TYR A 139 0.24 2.15 19.99
C TYR A 139 -0.66 1.55 21.07
N PRO A 140 -1.70 2.29 21.53
CA PRO A 140 -2.66 1.76 22.50
C PRO A 140 -3.38 0.52 21.95
N GLY A 141 -3.28 -0.60 22.68
CA GLY A 141 -3.90 -1.88 22.28
C GLY A 141 -2.97 -2.81 21.51
N GLN A 142 -1.72 -2.40 21.25
CA GLN A 142 -0.70 -3.28 20.70
C GLN A 142 -0.44 -4.47 21.65
N THR A 143 -0.49 -5.68 21.09
CA THR A 143 -0.12 -6.90 21.81
C THR A 143 1.37 -7.20 21.68
N PRO A 144 2.02 -7.79 22.70
CA PRO A 144 3.44 -8.11 22.64
C PRO A 144 3.80 -9.03 21.49
N PHE A 145 4.98 -8.81 20.91
CA PHE A 145 5.59 -9.73 19.97
C PHE A 145 6.15 -10.97 20.68
N ALA A 146 6.29 -12.04 19.91
CA ALA A 146 7.05 -13.21 20.33
C ALA A 146 8.51 -12.82 20.60
N THR A 147 9.17 -13.49 21.55
CA THR A 147 10.56 -13.19 21.93
C THR A 147 11.56 -13.36 20.76
N TRP A 148 11.22 -14.25 19.82
CA TRP A 148 11.96 -14.48 18.57
C TRP A 148 11.60 -13.53 17.44
N SER A 149 10.60 -12.66 17.60
CA SER A 149 10.31 -11.64 16.61
C SER A 149 11.47 -10.63 16.54
N PRO A 150 11.84 -10.13 15.34
CA PRO A 150 12.78 -9.02 15.21
C PRO A 150 12.29 -7.72 15.87
N PHE A 151 11.01 -7.64 16.29
CA PHE A 151 10.41 -6.45 16.89
C PHE A 151 10.24 -6.54 18.42
N ALA A 152 10.70 -7.63 19.06
CA ALA A 152 10.64 -7.76 20.51
C ALA A 152 11.66 -6.84 21.22
N LEU A 153 11.22 -6.10 22.25
CA LEU A 153 12.07 -5.26 23.11
C LEU A 153 12.19 -5.85 24.52
N PRO A 154 13.36 -5.69 25.19
CA PRO A 154 14.68 -6.05 24.68
C PRO A 154 14.78 -7.58 24.59
N HIS A 155 15.31 -8.13 23.50
CA HIS A 155 15.54 -9.58 23.33
C HIS A 155 15.99 -10.21 24.64
N ASP A 156 15.08 -10.87 25.33
CA ASP A 156 15.16 -11.23 26.74
C ASP A 156 15.96 -12.51 26.91
N GLY A 157 17.21 -12.50 26.43
CA GLY A 157 18.28 -13.37 26.89
C GLY A 157 18.02 -14.89 26.83
N GLN A 158 17.03 -15.38 26.10
CA GLN A 158 16.75 -16.80 25.98
C GLN A 158 16.96 -17.27 24.53
N PRO A 159 18.21 -17.51 24.10
CA PRO A 159 18.46 -18.26 22.89
C PRO A 159 17.80 -19.64 23.00
N GLY A 160 16.87 -19.95 22.10
CA GLY A 160 16.46 -21.33 21.86
C GLY A 160 15.36 -21.92 22.74
N ALA A 161 14.48 -21.11 23.34
CA ALA A 161 13.21 -21.66 23.82
C ALA A 161 12.38 -22.10 22.59
N PRO A 162 12.00 -23.39 22.45
CA PRO A 162 11.08 -23.83 21.41
C PRO A 162 9.74 -23.16 21.70
N THR A 163 9.48 -22.09 20.99
CA THR A 163 8.22 -21.36 21.04
C THR A 163 7.42 -21.88 19.88
N ASP A 164 6.21 -22.39 20.16
CA ASP A 164 5.30 -22.82 19.11
C ASP A 164 5.08 -21.62 18.19
N PRO A 165 5.62 -21.67 16.97
CA PRO A 165 5.71 -20.50 16.15
C PRO A 165 4.30 -20.16 15.62
N SER A 166 3.34 -21.08 15.69
CA SER A 166 1.93 -20.83 15.35
C SER A 166 1.14 -20.09 16.43
N SER A 167 1.72 -19.89 17.61
CA SER A 167 1.01 -19.41 18.82
C SER A 167 1.33 -17.98 19.24
N GLN A 168 2.32 -17.34 18.62
CA GLN A 168 2.84 -16.04 19.04
C GLN A 168 3.03 -15.07 17.87
N LYS A 169 2.88 -13.79 18.17
CA LYS A 169 2.85 -12.71 17.18
C LYS A 169 4.24 -12.39 16.63
N TRP A 170 4.38 -12.44 15.31
CA TRP A 170 5.58 -12.06 14.57
C TRP A 170 5.61 -10.57 14.27
N GLY A 171 4.53 -10.01 13.71
CA GLY A 171 4.38 -8.60 13.34
C GLY A 171 2.93 -8.15 13.48
N GLU A 172 2.57 -6.98 12.96
CA GLU A 172 1.23 -6.38 13.03
C GLU A 172 0.40 -6.63 11.77
N TYR A 173 1.04 -6.89 10.63
CA TYR A 173 0.34 -6.96 9.36
C TYR A 173 -0.50 -8.23 9.25
N ARG A 174 -1.72 -8.09 8.73
CA ARG A 174 -2.66 -9.16 8.44
C ARG A 174 -3.12 -9.07 6.99
N SER A 175 -3.01 -10.16 6.26
CA SER A 175 -3.31 -10.19 4.82
C SER A 175 -4.79 -10.42 4.51
N ASN A 176 -5.56 -10.97 5.45
CA ASN A 176 -6.96 -11.35 5.25
C ASN A 176 -7.92 -10.75 6.30
N ALA A 177 -7.48 -9.72 7.01
CA ALA A 177 -8.24 -9.06 8.06
C ALA A 177 -7.68 -7.67 8.33
N ASP A 178 -8.44 -6.85 9.05
CA ASP A 178 -8.02 -5.52 9.49
C ASP A 178 -6.70 -5.57 10.25
N PHE A 179 -5.88 -4.54 10.07
CA PHE A 179 -4.66 -4.35 10.83
C PHE A 179 -4.51 -2.90 11.26
N THR A 180 -3.86 -2.70 12.41
CA THR A 180 -3.49 -1.41 12.96
C THR A 180 -1.97 -1.37 13.08
N MET A 181 -1.34 -0.34 12.52
CA MET A 181 0.11 -0.22 12.56
C MET A 181 0.47 1.25 12.73
N ALA A 182 1.24 1.53 13.78
CA ALA A 182 1.63 2.88 14.10
C ALA A 182 2.87 3.34 13.34
N ASN A 183 3.10 4.64 13.32
CA ASN A 183 4.39 5.24 12.99
C ASN A 183 5.01 5.92 14.21
N ASP A 184 6.23 6.43 14.06
CA ASP A 184 6.96 7.16 15.12
C ASP A 184 6.29 8.48 15.56
N LEU A 185 5.26 8.94 14.86
CA LEU A 185 4.44 10.09 15.23
C LEU A 185 3.21 9.69 16.07
N ASN A 186 3.10 8.43 16.46
CA ASN A 186 1.97 7.82 17.16
C ASN A 186 0.65 7.86 16.37
N GLU A 187 0.72 7.98 15.03
CA GLU A 187 -0.43 7.82 14.16
C GLU A 187 -0.65 6.32 13.94
N ALA A 188 -1.78 5.78 14.43
CA ALA A 188 -2.10 4.35 14.36
C ALA A 188 -3.46 4.11 13.70
N PRO A 189 -3.64 4.47 12.41
CA PRO A 189 -4.88 4.18 11.72
C PRO A 189 -5.08 2.67 11.57
N THR A 190 -6.34 2.24 11.57
CA THR A 190 -6.71 0.87 11.22
C THR A 190 -7.07 0.83 9.74
N SER A 191 -6.39 -0.03 8.99
CA SER A 191 -6.73 -0.35 7.60
C SER A 191 -7.73 -1.50 7.59
N HIS A 192 -8.90 -1.28 6.99
CA HIS A 192 -9.95 -2.30 6.92
C HIS A 192 -9.79 -3.17 5.68
N PHE A 193 -9.86 -4.48 5.87
CA PHE A 193 -9.75 -5.46 4.79
C PHE A 193 -10.98 -5.40 3.88
N ILE A 194 -10.74 -5.39 2.58
CA ILE A 194 -11.78 -5.40 1.55
C ILE A 194 -11.81 -6.75 0.85
N ALA A 195 -10.67 -7.17 0.32
CA ALA A 195 -10.53 -8.40 -0.44
C ALA A 195 -9.06 -8.81 -0.56
N GLY A 196 -8.80 -10.06 -0.91
CA GLY A 196 -7.46 -10.56 -1.18
C GLY A 196 -7.53 -11.93 -1.83
N ASP A 197 -6.50 -12.28 -2.57
CA ASP A 197 -6.37 -13.57 -3.23
C ASP A 197 -4.89 -13.89 -3.47
N GLY A 198 -4.56 -15.16 -3.71
CA GLY A 198 -3.19 -15.60 -3.93
C GLY A 198 -3.12 -16.89 -4.73
N THR A 199 -2.05 -17.03 -5.51
CA THR A 199 -1.72 -18.28 -6.20
C THR A 199 -0.56 -18.96 -5.50
N SER A 200 -0.63 -20.27 -5.27
CA SER A 200 0.43 -21.03 -4.58
C SER A 200 1.43 -21.68 -5.53
N THR A 201 1.13 -21.68 -6.82
CA THR A 201 1.94 -22.34 -7.87
C THR A 201 2.08 -21.49 -9.14
N GLY A 202 1.16 -20.57 -9.39
CA GLY A 202 1.27 -19.61 -10.49
C GLY A 202 2.26 -18.49 -10.17
N ASN A 203 2.72 -17.81 -11.22
CA ASN A 203 3.63 -16.66 -11.14
C ASN A 203 2.92 -15.34 -11.44
N SER A 204 1.59 -15.35 -11.59
CA SER A 204 0.77 -14.17 -11.84
C SER A 204 -0.59 -14.29 -11.19
N ILE A 205 -1.15 -13.15 -10.79
CA ILE A 205 -2.52 -13.04 -10.28
C ILE A 205 -3.14 -11.71 -10.72
N SER A 206 -4.47 -11.63 -10.77
CA SER A 206 -5.19 -10.41 -11.13
C SER A 206 -6.38 -10.17 -10.21
N GLY A 207 -6.79 -8.91 -10.10
CA GLY A 207 -7.97 -8.49 -9.35
C GLY A 207 -8.81 -7.51 -10.16
N SER A 208 -10.13 -7.57 -9.98
CA SER A 208 -11.10 -6.66 -10.59
C SER A 208 -12.17 -6.31 -9.57
N TYR A 209 -12.33 -5.02 -9.27
CA TYR A 209 -13.21 -4.52 -8.22
C TYR A 209 -13.94 -3.27 -8.66
N VAL A 210 -15.16 -3.08 -8.15
CA VAL A 210 -15.84 -1.78 -8.19
C VAL A 210 -15.72 -1.16 -6.81
N LEU A 211 -15.03 -0.03 -6.73
CA LEU A 211 -14.72 0.66 -5.47
C LEU A 211 -15.30 2.07 -5.50
N GLY A 212 -15.73 2.56 -4.34
CA GLY A 212 -16.18 3.94 -4.17
C GLY A 212 -15.02 4.95 -4.16
N PRO A 213 -15.32 6.25 -3.96
CA PRO A 213 -14.29 7.23 -3.66
C PRO A 213 -13.54 6.88 -2.37
N GLY A 214 -12.23 7.06 -2.35
CA GLY A 214 -11.40 6.75 -1.19
C GLY A 214 -9.92 6.56 -1.53
N ILE A 215 -9.11 6.37 -0.48
CA ILE A 215 -7.68 6.06 -0.60
C ILE A 215 -7.49 4.61 -0.18
N TYR A 216 -6.91 3.82 -1.07
CA TYR A 216 -6.82 2.38 -0.95
C TYR A 216 -5.37 1.91 -0.86
N ASN A 217 -5.18 0.80 -0.16
CA ASN A 217 -3.90 0.10 -0.05
C ASN A 217 -3.98 -1.20 -0.85
N LEU A 218 -3.12 -1.38 -1.84
CA LEU A 218 -2.89 -2.69 -2.47
C LEU A 218 -1.56 -3.22 -1.93
N VAL A 219 -1.62 -4.30 -1.17
CA VAL A 219 -0.45 -4.94 -0.57
C VAL A 219 -0.15 -6.22 -1.33
N VAL A 220 1.11 -6.41 -1.72
CA VAL A 220 1.58 -7.59 -2.46
C VAL A 220 2.57 -8.36 -1.60
N GLY A 221 2.46 -9.68 -1.59
CA GLY A 221 3.37 -10.58 -0.90
C GLY A 221 3.48 -11.92 -1.61
N GLY A 222 4.32 -12.82 -1.11
CA GLY A 222 4.40 -14.19 -1.63
C GLY A 222 3.45 -15.16 -0.90
N ASN A 223 3.02 -16.19 -1.63
CA ASN A 223 2.03 -17.19 -1.20
C ASN A 223 2.54 -18.63 -1.37
N ASN A 224 3.73 -18.94 -0.82
CA ASN A 224 4.32 -20.27 -0.90
C ASN A 224 4.56 -20.87 0.50
N GLN A 225 3.99 -22.06 0.73
CA GLN A 225 4.08 -22.75 2.02
C GLN A 225 5.50 -23.19 2.38
N ALA A 226 6.26 -23.75 1.43
CA ALA A 226 7.61 -24.24 1.71
C ALA A 226 8.55 -23.08 2.08
N ASN A 227 8.40 -21.93 1.42
CA ASN A 227 9.14 -20.72 1.78
C ASN A 227 8.68 -20.17 3.14
N LEU A 228 7.38 -20.23 3.46
CA LEU A 228 6.88 -19.87 4.79
C LEU A 228 7.53 -20.73 5.87
N ASP A 229 7.49 -22.05 5.73
CA ASP A 229 8.10 -22.99 6.68
C ASP A 229 9.59 -22.69 6.88
N THR A 230 10.31 -22.38 5.79
CA THR A 230 11.73 -22.05 5.82
C THR A 230 12.00 -20.73 6.54
N VAL A 231 11.33 -19.64 6.17
CA VAL A 231 11.54 -18.32 6.80
C VAL A 231 11.19 -18.40 8.28
N PHE A 232 10.10 -19.09 8.62
CA PHE A 232 9.59 -19.17 9.97
C PHE A 232 10.49 -20.02 10.87
N SER A 233 10.97 -21.16 10.38
CA SER A 233 11.97 -21.96 11.10
C SER A 233 13.24 -21.14 11.35
N ASN A 234 13.71 -20.38 10.35
CA ASN A 234 14.92 -19.58 10.46
C ASN A 234 14.76 -18.35 11.37
N VAL A 235 13.60 -17.67 11.39
CA VAL A 235 13.39 -16.52 12.29
C VAL A 235 13.38 -16.95 13.75
N VAL A 236 12.76 -18.08 14.06
CA VAL A 236 12.74 -18.66 15.41
C VAL A 236 14.15 -19.09 15.81
N ALA A 237 14.84 -19.85 14.93
CA ALA A 237 16.20 -20.32 15.20
C ALA A 237 17.22 -19.18 15.36
N SER A 238 17.01 -18.07 14.65
CA SER A 238 17.87 -16.88 14.73
C SER A 238 17.48 -15.89 15.83
N ASN A 239 16.38 -16.15 16.56
CA ASN A 239 15.79 -15.22 17.51
C ASN A 239 15.61 -13.81 16.89
N GLY A 240 15.00 -13.76 15.71
CA GLY A 240 14.75 -12.51 15.01
C GLY A 240 16.02 -11.83 14.48
N CYS A 241 17.10 -12.58 14.25
CA CYS A 241 18.43 -12.05 13.98
C CYS A 241 19.01 -11.16 15.10
N GLY A 242 18.61 -11.35 16.36
CA GLY A 242 19.16 -10.60 17.50
C GLY A 242 20.66 -10.80 17.74
N THR A 243 21.27 -11.83 17.14
CA THR A 243 22.72 -12.05 17.12
C THR A 243 23.15 -12.58 15.76
N ALA A 244 24.28 -12.08 15.25
CA ALA A 244 24.85 -12.55 13.99
C ALA A 244 25.33 -14.01 14.09
N GLY A 245 25.20 -14.76 13.00
CA GLY A 245 25.62 -16.17 12.91
C GLY A 245 24.80 -16.95 11.89
N ALA A 246 25.10 -18.24 11.76
CA ALA A 246 24.56 -19.10 10.70
C ALA A 246 23.01 -19.12 10.62
N ALA A 247 22.32 -19.06 11.77
CA ALA A 247 20.86 -18.99 11.78
C ALA A 247 20.34 -17.65 11.23
N CYS A 248 20.99 -16.54 11.56
CA CYS A 248 20.64 -15.23 11.01
C CYS A 248 20.98 -15.13 9.51
N ASP A 249 22.08 -15.73 9.08
CA ASP A 249 22.43 -15.84 7.66
C ASP A 249 21.38 -16.65 6.88
N ALA A 250 20.90 -17.76 7.45
CA ALA A 250 19.82 -18.56 6.87
C ALA A 250 18.49 -17.81 6.82
N TYR A 251 18.14 -17.03 7.85
CA TYR A 251 16.96 -16.17 7.84
C TYR A 251 17.06 -15.08 6.76
N THR A 252 18.23 -14.45 6.64
CA THR A 252 18.51 -13.45 5.60
C THR A 252 18.39 -14.06 4.20
N ALA A 253 18.94 -15.26 3.98
CA ALA A 253 18.85 -15.97 2.72
C ALA A 253 17.41 -16.37 2.35
N ALA A 254 16.61 -16.80 3.33
CA ALA A 254 15.19 -17.12 3.12
C ALA A 254 14.34 -15.89 2.75
N ARG A 255 14.85 -14.69 3.02
CA ARG A 255 14.22 -13.40 2.72
C ARG A 255 14.76 -12.71 1.46
N ILE A 256 15.59 -13.39 0.67
CA ILE A 256 15.99 -12.87 -0.65
C ILE A 256 14.73 -12.49 -1.44
N GLY A 257 14.80 -11.31 -2.06
CA GLY A 257 13.68 -10.65 -2.69
C GLY A 257 13.23 -11.35 -3.97
N ARG A 258 11.98 -11.10 -4.35
CA ARG A 258 11.40 -11.58 -5.59
C ARG A 258 10.77 -10.44 -6.35
N GLY A 259 11.20 -10.29 -7.60
CA GLY A 259 10.75 -9.22 -8.47
C GLY A 259 9.35 -9.47 -9.00
N PHE A 260 8.57 -8.39 -9.15
CA PHE A 260 7.27 -8.41 -9.79
C PHE A 260 6.95 -7.10 -10.48
N ASN A 261 6.03 -7.17 -11.44
CA ASN A 261 5.41 -6.05 -12.12
C ASN A 261 3.96 -5.93 -11.66
N ILE A 262 3.49 -4.70 -11.43
CA ILE A 262 2.07 -4.37 -11.35
C ILE A 262 1.67 -3.61 -12.60
N GLN A 263 0.60 -4.08 -13.25
CA GLN A 263 -0.17 -3.29 -14.21
C GLN A 263 -1.50 -2.93 -13.55
N PHE A 264 -1.81 -1.65 -13.44
CA PHE A 264 -2.97 -1.12 -12.74
C PHE A 264 -3.73 -0.13 -13.62
N THR A 265 -5.05 -0.20 -13.54
CA THR A 265 -5.97 0.75 -14.17
C THR A 265 -7.15 1.02 -13.25
N ALA A 266 -7.62 2.26 -13.25
CA ALA A 266 -8.87 2.66 -12.61
C ALA A 266 -9.66 3.53 -13.58
N ALA A 267 -10.93 3.21 -13.78
CA ALA A 267 -11.82 3.95 -14.67
C ALA A 267 -13.18 4.16 -13.98
N PRO A 268 -13.74 5.38 -14.01
CA PRO A 268 -15.07 5.65 -13.48
C PRO A 268 -16.12 4.70 -14.03
N VAL A 269 -17.04 4.22 -13.18
CA VAL A 269 -18.18 3.41 -13.64
C VAL A 269 -19.11 4.32 -14.44
N PRO A 270 -19.41 4.02 -15.71
CA PRO A 270 -20.33 4.83 -16.50
C PRO A 270 -21.69 4.90 -15.83
N VAL A 271 -22.19 6.11 -15.62
CA VAL A 271 -23.56 6.29 -15.12
C VAL A 271 -24.52 5.75 -16.18
N PRO A 272 -25.45 4.83 -15.83
CA PRO A 272 -26.35 4.23 -16.82
C PRO A 272 -27.07 5.30 -17.64
N ALA A 273 -27.19 5.07 -18.96
CA ALA A 273 -27.90 5.99 -19.86
C ALA A 273 -29.32 6.32 -19.38
N ALA A 274 -29.96 5.38 -18.66
CA ALA A 274 -31.25 5.58 -18.02
C ALA A 274 -31.27 6.79 -17.07
N VAL A 275 -30.21 7.06 -16.30
CA VAL A 275 -30.16 8.22 -15.39
C VAL A 275 -30.21 9.52 -16.19
N TYR A 276 -29.48 9.59 -17.31
CA TYR A 276 -29.54 10.74 -18.22
C TYR A 276 -30.91 10.87 -18.91
N LEU A 277 -31.51 9.75 -19.33
CA LEU A 277 -32.83 9.73 -19.98
C LEU A 277 -33.95 10.10 -19.00
N PHE A 278 -33.94 9.58 -17.78
CA PHE A 278 -34.90 9.94 -16.75
C PHE A 278 -34.70 11.39 -16.29
N GLY A 279 -33.45 11.83 -16.10
CA GLY A 279 -33.15 13.22 -15.74
C GLY A 279 -33.60 14.21 -16.81
N SER A 280 -33.23 13.98 -18.08
CA SER A 280 -33.66 14.82 -19.20
C SER A 280 -35.18 14.73 -19.46
N GLY A 281 -35.76 13.54 -19.29
CA GLY A 281 -37.21 13.31 -19.39
C GLY A 281 -38.01 14.11 -18.36
N LEU A 282 -37.57 14.12 -17.09
CA LEU A 282 -38.18 14.92 -16.03
C LEU A 282 -38.10 16.43 -16.30
N VAL A 283 -36.95 16.91 -16.76
CA VAL A 283 -36.78 18.32 -17.16
C VAL A 283 -37.70 18.67 -18.33
N GLY A 284 -37.80 17.79 -19.33
CA GLY A 284 -38.71 17.95 -20.47
C GLY A 284 -40.18 18.02 -20.04
N LEU A 285 -40.61 17.13 -19.14
CA LEU A 285 -41.95 17.11 -18.55
C LEU A 285 -42.26 18.39 -17.75
N ALA A 286 -41.33 18.85 -16.92
CA ALA A 286 -41.48 20.09 -16.17
C ALA A 286 -41.57 21.32 -17.11
N GLY A 287 -40.78 21.34 -18.18
CA GLY A 287 -40.85 22.39 -19.21
C GLY A 287 -42.21 22.41 -19.92
N LEU A 288 -42.75 21.24 -20.28
CA LEU A 288 -44.07 21.12 -20.91
C LEU A 288 -45.19 21.55 -19.96
N ALA A 289 -45.11 21.16 -18.68
CA ALA A 289 -46.09 21.55 -17.66
C ALA A 289 -46.11 23.07 -17.46
N ARG A 290 -44.95 23.73 -17.37
CA ARG A 290 -44.86 25.19 -17.29
C ARG A 290 -45.45 25.89 -18.52
N ARG A 291 -45.23 25.34 -19.72
CA ARG A 291 -45.80 25.89 -20.96
C ARG A 291 -47.32 25.81 -20.95
N LYS A 292 -47.89 24.68 -20.50
CA LYS A 292 -49.35 24.54 -20.36
C LYS A 292 -49.93 25.53 -19.36
N MET A 293 -49.31 25.69 -18.19
CA MET A 293 -49.79 26.64 -17.18
C MET A 293 -49.77 28.10 -17.66
N LYS A 294 -48.76 28.52 -18.43
CA LYS A 294 -48.71 29.87 -19.03
C LYS A 294 -49.70 30.08 -20.19
N ALA A 295 -50.16 29.03 -20.85
CA ALA A 295 -51.13 29.13 -21.95
C ALA A 295 -52.59 29.09 -21.46
N SER A 296 -52.81 28.78 -20.18
CA SER A 296 -54.12 28.71 -19.54
C SER A 296 -54.37 29.86 -18.54
N ALA A 297 -53.46 30.83 -18.46
CA ALA A 297 -53.58 32.09 -17.74
C ALA A 297 -53.66 33.24 -18.74
#